data_AF-A0A2G1MHB4-F1
#
_entry.id   AF-A0A2G1MHB4-F1
#
_cell.length_a   1.000
_cell.length_b   1.000
_cell.length_c   1.000
_cell.angle_alpha   90.00
_cell.angle_beta   90.00
_cell.angle_gamma   90.00
#
_symmetry.space_group_name_H-M   'P 1'
#
loop_
_entity.id
_entity.type
_entity.pdbx_description
1 polymer ?
#
loop_
_entity_poly.entity_id
_entity_poly.type
_entity_poly.pdbx_seq_one_letter_code
_entity_poly.pdbx_strand_id
1 'polypeptide(L)'
;MQRIPGYDTRDRMVDVRLDWDKPDGPTIEVFAREVTAPGRMQEDLPVLVFLQGGPGGKSPRPNRGPAWLDVATRRHRVLLLDQRGTGRSTPVQGRQFAAMGAEEGADYLSCLRADSVVKDCEHIRKTLFDGKPWFTLGQSYGGFLTLSYLSHAPEGLAGCYVTGGLAGVKADAATIYRHTYPRVAHKNALYFNRYPGDRAKVDRLADRLARGDVRLPDGDVLSVRRLQYLGMELGTVEGFETLHWLLDEAFAADGEVSDSFLGAVRGMTAFDDNPLFAAIHEGIYGQGGARTGWAAEQLLSEFPAFADDARPLLFTGEMIYPWMFDDIRALRPFKPAAEALAQRPLDAPLYDHARLAENAVPVWAAVYADDMYVDMSLSMQTARDVGNVRVWLTNEYEHNGLRHTGRVLEHLFAMEDSLDGHAYLG
;
A
#
# COMPACT_ATOMS: atom_id res chain seq x y z
N MET A 1 -3.66 27.51 -10.12
CA MET A 1 -3.12 27.54 -8.75
C MET A 1 -4.29 27.75 -7.81
N GLN A 2 -4.37 26.99 -6.73
CA GLN A 2 -5.38 27.14 -5.69
C GLN A 2 -4.68 27.34 -4.34
N ARG A 3 -5.23 28.20 -3.50
CA ARG A 3 -4.76 28.36 -2.12
C ARG A 3 -5.77 27.67 -1.20
N ILE A 4 -5.28 26.77 -0.37
CA ILE A 4 -6.06 26.07 0.66
C ILE A 4 -5.42 26.35 2.03
N PRO A 5 -6.12 26.09 3.15
CA PRO A 5 -5.51 26.24 4.47
C PRO A 5 -4.20 25.44 4.57
N GLY A 6 -3.09 26.15 4.77
CA GLY A 6 -1.75 25.58 4.94
C GLY A 6 -0.92 25.45 3.66
N TYR A 7 -1.50 25.53 2.45
CA TYR A 7 -0.76 25.23 1.21
C TYR A 7 -1.18 26.05 -0.01
N ASP A 8 -0.22 26.25 -0.91
CA ASP A 8 -0.49 26.59 -2.31
C ASP A 8 -0.38 25.33 -3.17
N THR A 9 -1.35 25.10 -4.06
CA THR A 9 -1.43 23.90 -4.90
C THR A 9 -1.55 24.21 -6.39
N ARG A 10 -1.04 23.30 -7.22
CA ARG A 10 -1.19 23.34 -8.68
C ARG A 10 -1.37 21.93 -9.22
N ASP A 11 -2.49 21.73 -9.90
CA ASP A 11 -2.83 20.46 -10.52
C ASP A 11 -2.14 20.32 -11.88
N ARG A 12 -1.68 19.12 -12.18
CA ARG A 12 -1.08 18.71 -13.45
C ARG A 12 -1.76 17.43 -13.92
N MET A 13 -1.96 17.34 -15.24
CA MET A 13 -2.40 16.13 -15.92
C MET A 13 -1.42 15.88 -17.06
N VAL A 14 -0.96 14.64 -17.20
CA VAL A 14 0.03 14.25 -18.20
C VAL A 14 -0.45 12.99 -18.90
N ASP A 15 -0.45 13.01 -20.23
CA ASP A 15 -0.73 11.82 -21.03
C ASP A 15 0.47 10.89 -21.00
N VAL A 16 0.22 9.62 -20.68
CA VAL A 16 1.22 8.55 -20.69
C VAL A 16 0.69 7.34 -21.47
N ARG A 17 1.56 6.39 -21.78
CA ARG A 17 1.15 5.12 -22.37
C ARG A 17 0.53 4.22 -21.31
N LEU A 18 -0.58 3.57 -21.64
CA LEU A 18 -1.12 2.48 -20.82
C LEU A 18 -0.07 1.38 -20.72
N ASP A 19 0.40 0.90 -21.86
CA ASP A 19 1.46 -0.08 -21.98
C ASP A 19 2.70 0.62 -22.57
N TRP A 20 3.72 0.81 -21.75
CA TRP A 20 4.95 1.51 -22.16
C TRP A 20 5.76 0.75 -23.21
N ASP A 21 5.52 -0.55 -23.39
CA ASP A 21 6.21 -1.36 -24.39
C ASP A 21 5.44 -1.36 -25.74
N LYS A 22 4.26 -0.74 -25.78
CA LYS A 22 3.46 -0.49 -26.99
C LYS A 22 3.34 1.02 -27.24
N PRO A 23 4.35 1.65 -27.87
CA PRO A 23 4.40 3.10 -28.05
C PRO A 23 3.26 3.66 -28.91
N ASP A 24 2.66 2.84 -29.78
CA ASP A 24 1.47 3.23 -30.59
C ASP A 24 0.14 2.80 -29.94
N GLY A 25 0.21 2.27 -28.71
CA GLY A 25 -0.94 1.81 -27.95
C GLY A 25 -1.75 2.94 -27.31
N PRO A 26 -2.84 2.57 -26.60
CA PRO A 26 -3.71 3.53 -25.93
C PRO A 26 -2.97 4.35 -24.87
N THR A 27 -3.43 5.58 -24.67
CA THR A 27 -2.94 6.48 -23.63
C THR A 27 -3.88 6.50 -22.43
N ILE A 28 -3.32 6.84 -21.27
CA ILE A 28 -4.06 7.18 -20.05
C ILE A 28 -3.57 8.53 -19.54
N GLU A 29 -4.36 9.17 -18.70
CA GLU A 29 -3.98 10.40 -18.02
C GLU A 29 -3.44 10.08 -16.62
N VAL A 30 -2.30 10.67 -16.26
CA VAL A 30 -1.74 10.63 -14.91
C VAL A 30 -1.80 12.01 -14.28
N PHE A 31 -2.45 12.05 -13.12
CA PHE A 31 -2.65 13.24 -12.31
C PHE A 31 -1.55 13.38 -11.25
N ALA A 32 -1.02 14.60 -11.13
CA ALA A 32 -0.17 14.98 -10.03
C ALA A 32 -0.54 16.36 -9.50
N ARG A 33 -0.45 16.55 -8.18
CA ARG A 33 -0.67 17.84 -7.53
C ARG A 33 0.62 18.34 -6.91
N GLU A 34 1.11 19.46 -7.41
CA GLU A 34 2.17 20.20 -6.74
C GLU A 34 1.62 20.88 -5.49
N VAL A 35 2.37 20.80 -4.40
CA VAL A 35 2.06 21.39 -3.10
C VAL A 35 3.30 22.09 -2.56
N THR A 36 3.12 23.32 -2.10
CA THR A 36 4.17 24.12 -1.44
C THR A 36 3.61 24.80 -0.21
N ALA A 37 4.47 25.23 0.71
CA ALA A 37 4.06 26.16 1.75
C ALA A 37 3.54 27.48 1.14
N PRO A 38 2.65 28.22 1.82
CA PRO A 38 2.00 29.39 1.26
C PRO A 38 3.01 30.45 0.80
N GLY A 39 2.84 30.96 -0.42
CA GLY A 39 3.69 31.98 -1.02
C GLY A 39 4.88 31.43 -1.83
N ARG A 40 5.18 30.13 -1.75
CA ARG A 40 6.40 29.55 -2.33
C ARG A 40 6.21 28.88 -3.69
N MET A 41 4.99 28.89 -4.26
CA MET A 41 4.65 28.21 -5.52
C MET A 41 5.48 28.67 -6.73
N GLN A 42 6.10 29.86 -6.67
CA GLN A 42 6.97 30.39 -7.73
C GLN A 42 8.46 30.19 -7.46
N GLU A 43 8.84 29.68 -6.28
CA GLU A 43 10.24 29.38 -5.96
C GLU A 43 10.73 28.13 -6.71
N ASP A 44 11.99 28.12 -7.13
CA ASP A 44 12.68 26.93 -7.64
C ASP A 44 13.13 26.07 -6.46
N LEU A 45 12.26 25.14 -6.04
CA LEU A 45 12.50 24.24 -4.91
C LEU A 45 12.80 22.83 -5.40
N PRO A 46 13.65 22.06 -4.70
CA PRO A 46 13.81 20.64 -4.98
C PRO A 46 12.47 19.93 -4.92
N VAL A 47 12.18 19.09 -5.92
CA VAL A 47 10.94 18.33 -5.99
C VAL A 47 11.04 17.09 -5.12
N LEU A 48 9.99 16.81 -4.35
CA LEU A 48 9.80 15.55 -3.63
C LEU A 48 8.54 14.86 -4.17
N VAL A 49 8.67 13.78 -4.93
CA VAL A 49 7.51 12.99 -5.35
C VAL A 49 7.09 12.06 -4.22
N PHE A 50 5.84 12.16 -3.81
CA PHE A 50 5.27 11.26 -2.81
C PHE A 50 4.69 10.02 -3.51
N LEU A 51 5.27 8.86 -3.18
CA LEU A 51 4.84 7.56 -3.66
C LEU A 51 3.97 6.92 -2.57
N GLN A 52 2.68 6.95 -2.80
CA GLN A 52 1.67 6.45 -1.88
C GLN A 52 1.75 4.91 -1.73
N GLY A 53 1.43 4.41 -0.55
CA GLY A 53 1.25 2.98 -0.30
C GLY A 53 0.03 2.39 -1.03
N GLY A 54 -0.29 1.13 -0.75
CA GLY A 54 -1.33 0.43 -1.47
C GLY A 54 -1.01 -1.07 -1.50
N PRO A 55 -1.01 -1.73 -2.68
CA PRO A 55 -1.03 -1.12 -4.01
C PRO A 55 -2.38 -0.46 -4.37
N GLY A 56 -2.43 0.23 -5.51
CA GLY A 56 -3.65 0.93 -5.96
C GLY A 56 -3.98 2.21 -5.20
N GLY A 57 -3.04 2.78 -4.45
CA GLY A 57 -3.27 3.99 -3.66
C GLY A 57 -3.18 5.29 -4.46
N LYS A 58 -4.16 6.18 -4.28
CA LYS A 58 -4.09 7.59 -4.69
C LYS A 58 -3.40 8.44 -3.62
N SER A 59 -2.70 9.50 -4.02
CA SER A 59 -2.09 10.42 -3.05
C SER A 59 -3.15 11.11 -2.18
N PRO A 60 -2.83 11.42 -0.91
CA PRO A 60 -3.75 12.11 0.00
C PRO A 60 -4.17 13.46 -0.57
N ARG A 61 -5.39 13.89 -0.24
CA ARG A 61 -5.85 15.23 -0.57
C ARG A 61 -5.50 16.16 0.58
N PRO A 62 -4.70 17.21 0.35
CA PRO A 62 -4.23 18.06 1.44
C PRO A 62 -5.40 18.79 2.10
N ASN A 63 -5.51 18.65 3.43
CA ASN A 63 -6.45 19.38 4.27
C ASN A 63 -5.90 19.48 5.69
N ARG A 64 -5.02 20.47 5.96
CA ARG A 64 -4.23 20.57 7.21
C ARG A 64 -3.50 19.26 7.59
N GLY A 65 -3.08 18.48 6.60
CA GLY A 65 -2.46 17.17 6.79
C GLY A 65 -2.37 16.41 5.46
N PRO A 66 -1.72 15.22 5.45
CA PRO A 66 -1.15 14.51 6.61
C PRO A 66 0.06 15.24 7.22
N ALA A 67 0.37 15.00 8.49
CA ALA A 67 1.36 15.78 9.26
C ALA A 67 2.76 15.84 8.60
N TRP A 68 3.17 14.79 7.91
CA TRP A 68 4.43 14.78 7.15
C TRP A 68 4.46 15.80 6.00
N LEU A 69 3.32 16.19 5.44
CA LEU A 69 3.25 17.15 4.34
C LEU A 69 3.67 18.56 4.78
N ASP A 70 3.33 18.94 6.01
CA ASP A 70 3.81 20.19 6.63
C ASP A 70 5.32 20.19 6.82
N VAL A 71 5.90 19.03 7.12
CA VAL A 71 7.35 18.87 7.25
C VAL A 71 8.01 18.95 5.87
N ALA A 72 7.50 18.20 4.90
CA ALA A 72 8.06 18.13 3.55
C ALA A 72 8.07 19.50 2.84
N THR A 73 6.98 20.26 2.95
CA THR A 73 6.83 21.56 2.28
C THR A 73 7.71 22.68 2.87
N ARG A 74 8.39 22.43 3.99
CA ARG A 74 9.45 23.33 4.50
C ARG A 74 10.67 23.32 3.57
N ARG A 75 11.01 22.17 2.99
CA ARG A 75 12.21 21.98 2.15
C ARG A 75 11.89 21.85 0.65
N HIS A 76 10.74 21.28 0.33
CA HIS A 76 10.45 20.81 -1.03
C HIS A 76 9.19 21.41 -1.64
N ARG A 77 9.15 21.39 -2.97
CA ARG A 77 7.90 21.32 -3.73
C ARG A 77 7.46 19.86 -3.76
N VAL A 78 6.39 19.53 -3.06
CA VAL A 78 5.90 18.15 -2.99
C VAL A 78 5.00 17.88 -4.20
N LEU A 79 5.23 16.75 -4.88
CA LEU A 79 4.38 16.26 -5.95
C LEU A 79 3.56 15.07 -5.41
N LEU A 80 2.28 15.31 -5.16
CA LEU A 80 1.30 14.30 -4.77
C LEU A 80 0.79 13.60 -6.02
N LEU A 81 1.36 12.44 -6.33
CA LEU A 81 1.05 11.64 -7.52
C LEU A 81 -0.12 10.67 -7.24
N ASP A 82 -1.16 10.72 -8.06
CA ASP A 82 -2.07 9.59 -8.15
C ASP A 82 -1.45 8.55 -9.07
N GLN A 83 -1.17 7.36 -8.55
CA GLN A 83 -0.63 6.28 -9.38
C GLN A 83 -1.64 5.90 -10.47
N ARG A 84 -1.16 5.46 -11.64
CA ARG A 84 -2.02 5.01 -12.76
C ARG A 84 -3.14 4.09 -12.28
N GLY A 85 -4.35 4.33 -12.74
CA GLY A 85 -5.54 3.56 -12.33
C GLY A 85 -6.19 4.03 -11.03
N THR A 86 -5.67 5.08 -10.37
CA THR A 86 -6.15 5.55 -9.06
C THR A 86 -6.58 7.01 -9.08
N GLY A 87 -7.46 7.41 -8.17
CA GLY A 87 -7.79 8.82 -7.95
C GLY A 87 -8.26 9.55 -9.22
N ARG A 88 -7.46 10.50 -9.71
CA ARG A 88 -7.70 11.23 -10.96
C ARG A 88 -6.86 10.73 -12.14
N SER A 89 -5.97 9.76 -11.91
CA SER A 89 -5.13 9.14 -12.94
C SER A 89 -5.88 7.98 -13.61
N THR A 90 -6.80 8.31 -14.52
CA THR A 90 -7.67 7.35 -15.23
C THR A 90 -8.14 6.21 -14.29
N PRO A 91 -8.94 6.54 -13.25
CA PRO A 91 -9.27 5.57 -12.21
C PRO A 91 -10.01 4.37 -12.79
N VAL A 92 -9.58 3.16 -12.42
CA VAL A 92 -10.25 1.94 -12.87
C VAL A 92 -11.66 1.89 -12.30
N GLN A 93 -12.57 1.26 -13.05
CA GLN A 93 -13.96 1.12 -12.63
C GLN A 93 -14.42 -0.31 -12.79
N GLY A 94 -15.22 -0.82 -11.85
CA GLY A 94 -15.78 -2.17 -11.95
C GLY A 94 -16.55 -2.37 -13.27
N ARG A 95 -17.32 -1.38 -13.72
CA ARG A 95 -18.05 -1.44 -15.01
C ARG A 95 -17.14 -1.63 -16.23
N GLN A 96 -15.91 -1.13 -16.17
CA GLN A 96 -14.92 -1.28 -17.23
C GLN A 96 -14.45 -2.74 -17.27
N PHE A 97 -14.10 -3.30 -16.11
CA PHE A 97 -13.66 -4.69 -15.99
C PHE A 97 -14.77 -5.70 -16.27
N ALA A 98 -16.02 -5.40 -15.91
CA ALA A 98 -17.18 -6.21 -16.28
C ALA A 98 -17.39 -6.33 -17.80
N ALA A 99 -16.88 -5.36 -18.58
CA ALA A 99 -16.98 -5.35 -20.03
C ALA A 99 -15.77 -6.00 -20.72
N MET A 100 -14.70 -6.30 -19.99
CA MET A 100 -13.47 -6.90 -20.51
C MET A 100 -13.49 -8.42 -20.40
N GLY A 101 -12.81 -9.09 -21.33
CA GLY A 101 -12.47 -10.51 -21.17
C GLY A 101 -11.42 -10.71 -20.06
N ALA A 102 -11.30 -11.93 -19.54
CA ALA A 102 -10.35 -12.26 -18.47
C ALA A 102 -8.90 -11.89 -18.82
N GLU A 103 -8.42 -12.30 -20.01
CA GLU A 103 -7.05 -12.02 -20.47
C GLU A 103 -6.82 -10.52 -20.77
N GLU A 104 -7.81 -9.85 -21.35
CA GLU A 104 -7.73 -8.40 -21.61
C GLU A 104 -7.66 -7.61 -20.29
N GLY A 105 -8.46 -8.01 -19.30
CA GLY A 105 -8.42 -7.41 -17.97
C GLY A 105 -7.08 -7.69 -17.26
N ALA A 106 -6.54 -8.90 -17.39
CA ALA A 106 -5.22 -9.23 -16.86
C ALA A 106 -4.10 -8.43 -17.55
N ASP A 107 -4.18 -8.19 -18.87
CA ASP A 107 -3.26 -7.32 -19.61
C ASP A 107 -3.32 -5.90 -19.04
N TYR A 108 -4.53 -5.38 -18.82
CA TYR A 108 -4.72 -4.05 -18.25
C TYR A 108 -4.14 -3.96 -16.82
N LEU A 109 -4.45 -4.91 -15.94
CA LEU A 109 -3.93 -4.92 -14.56
C LEU A 109 -2.40 -5.04 -14.52
N SER A 110 -1.80 -5.80 -15.44
CA SER A 110 -0.34 -5.95 -15.55
C SER A 110 0.34 -4.61 -15.85
N CYS A 111 -0.34 -3.72 -16.57
CA CYS A 111 0.14 -2.37 -16.86
C CYS A 111 0.08 -1.43 -15.64
N LEU A 112 -0.50 -1.82 -14.51
CA LEU A 112 -0.63 -0.97 -13.32
C LEU A 112 0.47 -1.21 -12.27
N ARG A 113 1.46 -2.06 -12.60
CA ARG A 113 2.57 -2.45 -11.71
C ARG A 113 3.65 -1.37 -11.58
N ALA A 114 4.55 -1.59 -10.63
CA ALA A 114 5.58 -0.63 -10.21
C ALA A 114 6.47 -0.13 -11.35
N ASP A 115 6.88 -1.03 -12.24
CA ASP A 115 7.69 -0.73 -13.42
C ASP A 115 7.03 0.33 -14.32
N SER A 116 5.71 0.23 -14.51
CA SER A 116 4.95 1.19 -15.28
C SER A 116 4.72 2.52 -14.54
N VAL A 117 4.54 2.48 -13.22
CA VAL A 117 4.47 3.69 -12.37
C VAL A 117 5.80 4.46 -12.40
N VAL A 118 6.95 3.77 -12.37
CA VAL A 118 8.28 4.40 -12.48
C VAL A 118 8.46 5.08 -13.84
N LYS A 119 7.99 4.46 -14.93
CA LYS A 119 8.01 5.06 -16.27
C LYS A 119 7.13 6.33 -16.33
N ASP A 120 5.99 6.38 -15.64
CA ASP A 120 5.17 7.60 -15.50
C ASP A 120 5.90 8.71 -14.77
N CYS A 121 6.52 8.37 -13.64
CA CYS A 121 7.36 9.27 -12.86
C CYS A 121 8.47 9.89 -13.72
N GLU A 122 9.21 9.08 -14.48
CA GLU A 122 10.25 9.55 -15.39
C GLU A 122 9.71 10.45 -16.51
N HIS A 123 8.55 10.11 -17.07
CA HIS A 123 7.91 10.93 -18.09
C HIS A 123 7.50 12.30 -17.55
N ILE A 124 6.86 12.34 -16.37
CA ILE A 124 6.49 13.58 -15.67
C ILE A 124 7.73 14.42 -15.37
N ARG A 125 8.78 13.80 -14.82
CA ARG A 125 10.04 14.48 -14.47
C ARG A 125 10.69 15.15 -15.68
N LYS A 126 10.75 14.45 -16.81
CA LYS A 126 11.36 14.94 -18.06
C LYS A 126 10.52 16.02 -18.74
N THR A 127 9.19 15.93 -18.66
CA THR A 127 8.29 16.84 -19.39
C THR A 127 7.88 18.08 -18.60
N LEU A 128 7.73 17.97 -17.27
CA LEU A 128 7.24 19.06 -16.42
C LEU A 128 8.32 19.70 -15.55
N PHE A 129 9.45 19.01 -15.34
CA PHE A 129 10.51 19.42 -14.41
C PHE A 129 11.90 19.37 -15.06
N ASP A 130 11.96 19.54 -16.39
CA ASP A 130 13.18 19.64 -17.20
C ASP A 130 14.16 18.47 -17.03
N GLY A 131 13.69 17.32 -16.56
CA GLY A 131 14.55 16.17 -16.28
C GLY A 131 15.56 16.42 -15.17
N LYS A 132 15.33 17.39 -14.28
CA LYS A 132 16.11 17.55 -13.05
C LYS A 132 15.91 16.31 -12.14
N PRO A 133 16.95 15.80 -11.47
CA PRO A 133 16.76 14.78 -10.44
C PRO A 133 15.86 15.28 -9.31
N TRP A 134 15.07 14.39 -8.73
CA TRP A 134 14.15 14.72 -7.62
C TRP A 134 14.28 13.73 -6.45
N PHE A 135 13.67 14.06 -5.33
CA PHE A 135 13.59 13.15 -4.19
C PHE A 135 12.33 12.29 -4.26
N THR A 136 12.37 11.08 -3.70
CA THR A 136 11.15 10.28 -3.44
C THR A 136 10.85 10.22 -1.95
N LEU A 137 9.56 10.19 -1.58
CA LEU A 137 9.08 9.76 -0.27
C LEU A 137 8.09 8.62 -0.48
N GLY A 138 8.53 7.39 -0.20
CA GLY A 138 7.75 6.17 -0.33
C GLY A 138 7.25 5.66 1.01
N GLN A 139 5.95 5.37 1.11
CA GLN A 139 5.35 4.69 2.27
C GLN A 139 4.78 3.35 1.85
N SER A 140 5.09 2.27 2.58
CA SER A 140 4.58 0.93 2.24
C SER A 140 4.94 0.52 0.81
N TYR A 141 3.97 0.10 -0.01
CA TYR A 141 4.14 -0.11 -1.46
C TYR A 141 4.83 1.07 -2.17
N GLY A 142 4.69 2.31 -1.68
CA GLY A 142 5.44 3.44 -2.18
C GLY A 142 6.96 3.30 -2.05
N GLY A 143 7.45 2.63 -1.01
CA GLY A 143 8.86 2.24 -0.89
C GLY A 143 9.25 1.14 -1.88
N PHE A 144 8.32 0.27 -2.27
CA PHE A 144 8.54 -0.76 -3.30
C PHE A 144 8.70 -0.07 -4.66
N LEU A 145 7.87 0.96 -4.93
CA LEU A 145 8.04 1.85 -6.08
C LEU A 145 9.40 2.55 -6.06
N THR A 146 9.88 3.04 -4.91
CA THR A 146 11.24 3.62 -4.78
C THR A 146 12.33 2.60 -5.14
N LEU A 147 12.26 1.36 -4.65
CA LEU A 147 13.23 0.31 -4.98
C LEU A 147 13.20 -0.05 -6.47
N SER A 148 12.00 -0.08 -7.07
CA SER A 148 11.87 -0.25 -8.52
C SER A 148 12.46 0.94 -9.29
N TYR A 149 12.28 2.17 -8.80
CA TYR A 149 12.86 3.36 -9.41
C TYR A 149 14.40 3.31 -9.38
N LEU A 150 15.00 2.93 -8.25
CA LEU A 150 16.44 2.73 -8.12
C LEU A 150 16.98 1.63 -9.06
N SER A 151 16.15 0.64 -9.38
CA SER A 151 16.50 -0.41 -10.34
C SER A 151 16.50 0.10 -11.78
N HIS A 152 15.51 0.90 -12.16
CA HIS A 152 15.24 1.19 -13.57
C HIS A 152 15.75 2.56 -14.04
N ALA A 153 15.69 3.58 -13.18
CA ALA A 153 16.08 4.95 -13.51
C ALA A 153 16.68 5.73 -12.31
N PRO A 154 17.73 5.20 -11.64
CA PRO A 154 18.37 5.86 -10.50
C PRO A 154 18.94 7.25 -10.85
N GLU A 155 19.27 7.50 -12.12
CA GLU A 155 19.79 8.81 -12.58
C GLU A 155 18.76 9.94 -12.44
N GLY A 156 17.47 9.59 -12.30
CA GLY A 156 16.40 10.54 -12.03
C GLY A 156 16.27 10.96 -10.56
N LEU A 157 17.07 10.39 -9.67
CA LEU A 157 16.89 10.50 -8.22
C LEU A 157 18.06 11.23 -7.55
N ALA A 158 17.73 12.25 -6.76
CA ALA A 158 18.67 12.96 -5.91
C ALA A 158 18.85 12.27 -4.54
N GLY A 159 17.79 11.64 -4.04
CA GLY A 159 17.76 10.94 -2.76
C GLY A 159 16.38 10.34 -2.50
N CYS A 160 16.29 9.38 -1.59
CA CYS A 160 15.06 8.64 -1.32
C CYS A 160 14.77 8.51 0.17
N TYR A 161 13.51 8.75 0.54
CA TYR A 161 12.97 8.50 1.86
C TYR A 161 12.01 7.33 1.79
N VAL A 162 12.20 6.31 2.64
CA VAL A 162 11.34 5.11 2.68
C VAL A 162 10.79 4.93 4.09
N THR A 163 9.51 4.62 4.22
CA THR A 163 8.86 4.38 5.53
C THR A 163 8.00 3.12 5.48
N GLY A 164 8.35 2.11 6.29
CA GLY A 164 7.65 0.82 6.31
C GLY A 164 7.53 0.17 4.92
N GLY A 165 8.56 0.33 4.08
CA GLY A 165 8.45 0.06 2.63
C GLY A 165 9.71 -0.52 1.99
N LEU A 166 10.64 -1.08 2.77
CA LEU A 166 11.76 -1.85 2.21
C LEU A 166 11.26 -3.27 1.89
N ALA A 167 10.75 -3.47 0.68
CA ALA A 167 10.27 -4.76 0.21
C ALA A 167 11.35 -5.84 0.28
N GLY A 168 10.98 -7.11 0.48
CA GLY A 168 11.88 -8.23 0.24
C GLY A 168 12.15 -8.39 -1.26
N VAL A 169 13.20 -7.77 -1.80
CA VAL A 169 13.40 -7.66 -3.26
C VAL A 169 13.58 -9.01 -3.96
N LYS A 170 14.02 -10.04 -3.24
CA LYS A 170 14.20 -11.42 -3.72
C LYS A 170 13.08 -12.38 -3.29
N ALA A 171 12.12 -11.91 -2.49
CA ALA A 171 11.06 -12.74 -1.94
C ALA A 171 9.88 -12.81 -2.91
N ASP A 172 9.36 -14.02 -3.12
CA ASP A 172 8.08 -14.22 -3.81
C ASP A 172 6.90 -14.09 -2.82
N ALA A 173 5.68 -14.08 -3.36
CA ALA A 173 4.47 -13.97 -2.54
C ALA A 173 4.39 -15.05 -1.45
N ALA A 174 4.76 -16.29 -1.76
CA ALA A 174 4.73 -17.39 -0.80
C ALA A 174 5.71 -17.17 0.36
N THR A 175 6.93 -16.69 0.07
CA THR A 175 7.91 -16.31 1.09
C THR A 175 7.39 -15.17 1.96
N ILE A 176 6.80 -14.14 1.35
CA ILE A 176 6.19 -13.02 2.07
C ILE A 176 5.12 -13.52 3.04
N TYR A 177 4.18 -14.34 2.58
CA TYR A 177 3.08 -14.82 3.42
C TYR A 177 3.52 -15.80 4.51
N ARG A 178 4.54 -16.64 4.28
CA ARG A 178 5.14 -17.45 5.34
C ARG A 178 5.76 -16.61 6.47
N HIS A 179 6.23 -15.40 6.15
CA HIS A 179 6.68 -14.45 7.15
C HIS A 179 5.52 -13.70 7.81
N THR A 180 4.50 -13.27 7.06
CA THR A 180 3.46 -12.39 7.61
C THR A 180 2.35 -13.12 8.37
N TYR A 181 1.96 -14.36 8.02
CA TYR A 181 0.98 -15.13 8.81
C TYR A 181 1.38 -15.27 10.29
N PRO A 182 2.62 -15.66 10.64
CA PRO A 182 3.08 -15.65 12.03
C PRO A 182 2.99 -14.27 12.72
N ARG A 183 3.24 -13.17 11.98
CA ARG A 183 3.13 -11.81 12.55
C ARG A 183 1.67 -11.44 12.82
N VAL A 184 0.75 -11.80 11.93
CA VAL A 184 -0.68 -11.64 12.16
C VAL A 184 -1.13 -12.45 13.37
N ALA A 185 -0.67 -13.69 13.53
CA ALA A 185 -0.97 -14.51 14.70
C ALA A 185 -0.44 -13.87 15.99
N HIS A 186 0.77 -13.32 15.95
CA HIS A 186 1.34 -12.57 17.06
C HIS A 186 0.53 -11.31 17.41
N LYS A 187 0.14 -10.50 16.41
CA LYS A 187 -0.70 -9.31 16.62
C LYS A 187 -2.08 -9.67 17.19
N ASN A 188 -2.70 -10.75 16.72
CA ASN A 188 -3.93 -11.28 17.33
C ASN A 188 -3.71 -11.63 18.82
N ALA A 189 -2.61 -12.30 19.15
CA ALA A 189 -2.30 -12.64 20.54
C ALA A 189 -2.13 -11.40 21.42
N LEU A 190 -1.41 -10.38 20.94
CA LEU A 190 -1.26 -9.10 21.64
C LEU A 190 -2.60 -8.39 21.83
N TYR A 191 -3.43 -8.34 20.79
CA TYR A 191 -4.75 -7.71 20.82
C TYR A 191 -5.67 -8.37 21.84
N PHE A 192 -5.82 -9.69 21.80
CA PHE A 192 -6.67 -10.40 22.75
C PHE A 192 -6.09 -10.47 24.16
N ASN A 193 -4.77 -10.31 24.35
CA ASN A 193 -4.19 -10.14 25.67
C ASN A 193 -4.55 -8.77 26.27
N ARG A 194 -4.62 -7.73 25.44
CA ARG A 194 -5.05 -6.38 25.85
C ARG A 194 -6.57 -6.33 26.11
N TYR A 195 -7.36 -6.97 25.25
CA TYR A 195 -8.83 -7.00 25.32
C TYR A 195 -9.36 -8.44 25.36
N PRO A 196 -9.23 -9.15 26.50
CA PRO A 196 -9.64 -10.56 26.59
C PRO A 196 -11.14 -10.78 26.37
N GLY A 197 -11.98 -9.80 26.69
CA GLY A 197 -13.43 -9.87 26.46
C GLY A 197 -13.82 -9.87 24.99
N ASP A 198 -13.00 -9.31 24.11
CA ASP A 198 -13.29 -9.22 22.67
C ASP A 198 -13.24 -10.58 22.00
N ARG A 199 -12.41 -11.51 22.51
CA ARG A 199 -12.34 -12.89 21.99
C ARG A 199 -13.70 -13.58 21.98
N ALA A 200 -14.43 -13.50 23.10
CA ALA A 200 -15.76 -14.11 23.21
C ALA A 200 -16.79 -13.41 22.29
N LYS A 201 -16.66 -12.10 22.07
CA LYS A 201 -17.53 -11.35 21.15
C LYS A 201 -17.28 -11.78 19.70
N VAL A 202 -16.02 -11.91 19.29
CA VAL A 202 -15.63 -12.35 17.94
C VAL A 202 -16.10 -13.77 17.67
N ASP A 203 -15.90 -14.71 18.62
CA ASP A 203 -16.38 -16.08 18.47
C ASP A 203 -17.91 -16.14 18.34
N ARG A 204 -18.64 -15.35 19.15
CA ARG A 204 -20.10 -15.24 19.05
C ARG A 204 -20.55 -14.64 17.71
N LEU A 205 -19.85 -13.63 17.20
CA LEU A 205 -20.12 -13.08 15.87
C LEU A 205 -19.90 -14.17 14.82
N ALA A 206 -18.78 -14.87 14.84
CA ALA A 206 -18.48 -15.93 13.89
C ALA A 206 -19.56 -17.02 13.87
N ASP A 207 -20.03 -17.47 15.04
CA ASP A 207 -21.13 -18.44 15.15
C ASP A 207 -22.46 -17.90 14.58
N ARG A 208 -22.74 -16.61 14.78
CA ARG A 208 -23.93 -15.96 14.21
C ARG A 208 -23.83 -15.84 12.69
N LEU A 209 -22.66 -15.48 12.17
CA LEU A 209 -22.41 -15.25 10.75
C LEU A 209 -22.34 -16.57 9.95
N ALA A 210 -21.97 -17.68 10.58
CA ALA A 210 -21.95 -19.01 9.96
C ALA A 210 -23.33 -19.46 9.41
N ARG A 211 -24.43 -18.82 9.84
CA ARG A 211 -25.78 -19.04 9.29
C ARG A 211 -25.99 -18.43 7.90
N GLY A 212 -25.16 -17.47 7.49
CA GLY A 212 -25.13 -16.91 6.12
C GLY A 212 -26.27 -15.93 5.77
N ASP A 213 -27.07 -15.50 6.73
CA ASP A 213 -28.24 -14.64 6.57
C ASP A 213 -28.01 -13.18 6.99
N VAL A 214 -26.88 -12.85 7.62
CA VAL A 214 -26.52 -11.48 7.98
C VAL A 214 -26.06 -10.70 6.75
N ARG A 215 -26.56 -9.47 6.60
CA ARG A 215 -26.30 -8.61 5.43
C ARG A 215 -25.72 -7.28 5.86
N LEU A 216 -24.73 -6.80 5.11
CA LEU A 216 -24.22 -5.44 5.21
C LEU A 216 -25.20 -4.45 4.54
N PRO A 217 -25.10 -3.14 4.82
CA PRO A 217 -26.03 -2.15 4.26
C PRO A 217 -26.07 -2.07 2.72
N ASP A 218 -25.04 -2.57 2.03
CA ASP A 218 -24.98 -2.65 0.57
C ASP A 218 -25.47 -4.00 -0.01
N GLY A 219 -26.01 -4.87 0.85
CA GLY A 219 -26.63 -6.14 0.48
C GLY A 219 -25.67 -7.33 0.40
N ASP A 220 -24.36 -7.12 0.59
CA ASP A 220 -23.41 -8.24 0.67
C ASP A 220 -23.62 -9.07 1.94
N VAL A 221 -23.23 -10.35 1.88
CA VAL A 221 -23.17 -11.22 3.06
C VAL A 221 -21.99 -10.80 3.91
N LEU A 222 -22.21 -10.64 5.23
CA LEU A 222 -21.11 -10.60 6.18
C LEU A 222 -20.73 -12.05 6.53
N SER A 223 -19.74 -12.61 5.82
CA SER A 223 -19.21 -13.95 6.11
C SER A 223 -18.20 -13.93 7.26
N VAL A 224 -17.88 -15.11 7.82
CA VAL A 224 -16.84 -15.22 8.86
C VAL A 224 -15.47 -14.78 8.30
N ARG A 225 -15.14 -15.14 7.05
CA ARG A 225 -13.89 -14.69 6.41
C ARG A 225 -13.81 -13.17 6.23
N ARG A 226 -14.95 -12.52 5.94
CA ARG A 226 -15.04 -11.06 5.88
C ARG A 226 -14.91 -10.41 7.26
N LEU A 227 -15.41 -11.05 8.32
CA LEU A 227 -15.13 -10.65 9.71
C LEU A 227 -13.63 -10.78 10.03
N GLN A 228 -12.97 -11.88 9.64
CA GLN A 228 -11.54 -12.06 9.86
C GLN A 228 -10.71 -10.97 9.21
N TYR A 229 -11.12 -10.44 8.05
CA TYR A 229 -10.41 -9.39 7.33
C TYR A 229 -10.32 -8.05 8.10
N LEU A 230 -11.13 -7.84 9.14
CA LEU A 230 -10.99 -6.68 10.03
C LEU A 230 -9.62 -6.62 10.72
N GLY A 231 -8.90 -7.74 10.82
CA GLY A 231 -7.53 -7.75 11.34
C GLY A 231 -6.53 -6.99 10.50
N MET A 232 -6.91 -6.53 9.29
CA MET A 232 -6.14 -5.52 8.57
C MET A 232 -5.80 -4.33 9.47
N GLU A 233 -6.63 -3.95 10.44
CA GLU A 233 -6.35 -2.84 11.36
C GLU A 233 -5.18 -3.11 12.33
N LEU A 234 -4.90 -4.37 12.67
CA LEU A 234 -3.96 -4.75 13.73
C LEU A 234 -2.50 -4.31 13.51
N GLY A 235 -2.15 -3.87 12.30
CA GLY A 235 -0.83 -3.36 11.95
C GLY A 235 -0.70 -1.83 11.99
N THR A 236 -1.67 -1.13 12.56
CA THR A 236 -1.66 0.34 12.72
C THR A 236 -1.59 0.75 14.17
N VAL A 237 -1.08 1.96 14.46
CA VAL A 237 -0.88 2.46 15.83
C VAL A 237 -2.20 2.47 16.63
N GLU A 238 -3.30 2.84 15.98
CA GLU A 238 -4.65 2.96 16.55
C GLU A 238 -5.52 1.71 16.35
N GLY A 239 -5.00 0.66 15.70
CA GLY A 239 -5.79 -0.45 15.20
C GLY A 239 -6.47 -1.28 16.29
N PHE A 240 -5.81 -1.46 17.43
CA PHE A 240 -6.35 -2.26 18.54
C PHE A 240 -7.58 -1.57 19.14
N GLU A 241 -7.50 -0.28 19.43
CA GLU A 241 -8.62 0.51 19.92
C GLU A 241 -9.74 0.60 18.89
N THR A 242 -9.42 0.78 17.60
CA THR A 242 -10.42 0.79 16.52
C THR A 242 -11.26 -0.49 16.53
N LEU A 243 -10.63 -1.66 16.62
CA LEU A 243 -11.34 -2.93 16.69
C LEU A 243 -12.10 -3.12 18.00
N HIS A 244 -11.51 -2.70 19.13
CA HIS A 244 -12.17 -2.80 20.44
C HIS A 244 -13.49 -2.02 20.46
N TRP A 245 -13.48 -0.77 20.01
CA TRP A 245 -14.69 0.07 19.98
C TRP A 245 -15.70 -0.40 18.94
N LEU A 246 -15.23 -0.93 17.79
CA LEU A 246 -16.10 -1.59 16.83
C LEU A 246 -16.86 -2.76 17.48
N LEU A 247 -16.16 -3.61 18.24
CA LEU A 247 -16.75 -4.76 18.92
C LEU A 247 -17.60 -4.37 20.14
N ASP A 248 -17.41 -3.18 20.70
CA ASP A 248 -18.25 -2.68 21.80
C ASP A 248 -19.70 -2.46 21.36
N GLU A 249 -19.88 -2.06 20.10
CA GLU A 249 -21.20 -1.86 19.48
C GLU A 249 -21.67 -3.07 18.66
N ALA A 250 -21.02 -4.24 18.75
CA ALA A 250 -21.31 -5.39 17.88
C ALA A 250 -22.76 -5.93 17.95
N PHE A 251 -23.40 -5.83 19.12
CA PHE A 251 -24.72 -6.43 19.36
C PHE A 251 -25.75 -5.39 19.83
N ALA A 252 -26.97 -5.49 19.33
CA ALA A 252 -28.12 -4.74 19.81
C ALA A 252 -28.71 -5.35 21.11
N ALA A 253 -29.68 -4.67 21.71
CA ALA A 253 -30.31 -5.10 22.97
C ALA A 253 -31.06 -6.45 22.86
N ASP A 254 -31.51 -6.82 21.67
CA ASP A 254 -32.12 -8.13 21.38
C ASP A 254 -31.09 -9.25 21.14
N GLY A 255 -29.80 -8.90 21.11
CA GLY A 255 -28.69 -9.82 20.91
C GLY A 255 -28.34 -10.12 19.45
N GLU A 256 -29.03 -9.50 18.48
CA GLU A 256 -28.65 -9.55 17.06
C GLU A 256 -27.47 -8.60 16.77
N VAL A 257 -26.86 -8.76 15.59
CA VAL A 257 -25.76 -7.89 15.14
C VAL A 257 -26.31 -6.49 14.88
N SER A 258 -25.67 -5.45 15.43
CA SER A 258 -26.18 -4.09 15.35
C SER A 258 -25.97 -3.44 13.98
N ASP A 259 -26.86 -2.51 13.61
CA ASP A 259 -26.71 -1.71 12.39
C ASP A 259 -25.43 -0.86 12.40
N SER A 260 -25.03 -0.32 13.57
CA SER A 260 -23.78 0.43 13.72
C SER A 260 -22.56 -0.41 13.33
N PHE A 261 -22.50 -1.64 13.84
CA PHE A 261 -21.43 -2.58 13.53
C PHE A 261 -21.43 -2.95 12.05
N LEU A 262 -22.59 -3.28 11.48
CA LEU A 262 -22.72 -3.62 10.06
C LEU A 262 -22.29 -2.45 9.15
N GLY A 263 -22.66 -1.22 9.49
CA GLY A 263 -22.24 -0.01 8.78
C GLY A 263 -20.72 0.19 8.81
N ALA A 264 -20.10 0.03 9.99
CA ALA A 264 -18.66 0.18 10.15
C ALA A 264 -17.87 -0.92 9.42
N VAL A 265 -18.25 -2.19 9.59
CA VAL A 265 -17.62 -3.34 8.89
C VAL A 265 -17.74 -3.19 7.38
N ARG A 266 -18.88 -2.72 6.88
CA ARG A 266 -19.05 -2.39 5.47
C ARG A 266 -18.05 -1.34 5.03
N GLY A 267 -17.92 -0.24 5.77
CA GLY A 267 -16.96 0.84 5.46
C GLY A 267 -15.52 0.34 5.36
N MET A 268 -15.12 -0.55 6.28
CA MET A 268 -13.75 -1.07 6.37
C MET A 268 -13.41 -2.13 5.31
N THR A 269 -14.41 -2.84 4.78
CA THR A 269 -14.19 -4.04 3.95
C THR A 269 -14.84 -3.97 2.56
N ALA A 270 -15.32 -2.81 2.11
CA ALA A 270 -16.09 -2.71 0.86
C ALA A 270 -15.24 -2.57 -0.41
N PHE A 271 -14.01 -2.04 -0.32
CA PHE A 271 -13.13 -1.79 -1.48
C PHE A 271 -13.71 -0.87 -2.58
N ASP A 272 -14.75 -0.08 -2.30
CA ASP A 272 -15.38 0.76 -3.33
C ASP A 272 -14.45 1.83 -3.87
N ASP A 273 -13.56 2.38 -3.03
CA ASP A 273 -12.68 3.48 -3.37
C ASP A 273 -11.28 3.03 -3.80
N ASN A 274 -10.93 1.76 -3.55
CA ASN A 274 -9.65 1.17 -3.89
C ASN A 274 -9.76 -0.34 -4.22
N PRO A 275 -10.47 -0.73 -5.29
CA PRO A 275 -10.53 -2.13 -5.71
C PRO A 275 -9.18 -2.65 -6.24
N LEU A 276 -8.29 -1.75 -6.69
CA LEU A 276 -6.95 -2.14 -7.14
C LEU A 276 -6.11 -2.73 -6.03
N PHE A 277 -6.26 -2.28 -4.79
CA PHE A 277 -5.56 -2.90 -3.67
C PHE A 277 -5.72 -4.42 -3.69
N ALA A 278 -6.94 -4.92 -3.91
CA ALA A 278 -7.20 -6.35 -4.03
C ALA A 278 -6.76 -6.91 -5.40
N ALA A 279 -7.16 -6.25 -6.50
CA ALA A 279 -6.98 -6.78 -7.85
C ALA A 279 -5.52 -6.99 -8.27
N ILE A 280 -4.58 -6.22 -7.73
CA ILE A 280 -3.15 -6.34 -8.04
C ILE A 280 -2.28 -6.67 -6.83
N HIS A 281 -2.87 -6.97 -5.66
CA HIS A 281 -2.14 -7.13 -4.39
C HIS A 281 -0.94 -8.05 -4.52
N GLU A 282 -1.17 -9.30 -4.92
CA GLU A 282 -0.14 -10.32 -4.96
C GLU A 282 0.83 -10.10 -6.14
N GLY A 283 0.37 -9.44 -7.19
CA GLY A 283 1.15 -9.10 -8.39
C GLY A 283 2.32 -8.16 -8.11
N ILE A 284 2.34 -7.48 -6.95
CA ILE A 284 3.48 -6.65 -6.52
C ILE A 284 4.68 -7.48 -6.07
N TYR A 285 4.51 -8.79 -5.85
CA TYR A 285 5.58 -9.74 -5.53
C TYR A 285 6.01 -10.57 -6.74
N GLY A 286 5.25 -10.51 -7.84
CA GLY A 286 5.51 -11.31 -9.04
C GLY A 286 6.49 -10.62 -9.99
N GLN A 287 7.55 -11.33 -10.36
CA GLN A 287 8.57 -10.93 -11.34
C GLN A 287 9.32 -12.17 -11.86
N GLY A 288 10.09 -12.03 -12.95
CA GLY A 288 10.96 -13.11 -13.43
C GLY A 288 10.21 -14.37 -13.88
N GLY A 289 8.98 -14.22 -14.37
CA GLY A 289 8.13 -15.31 -14.84
C GLY A 289 7.33 -16.01 -13.73
N ALA A 290 7.37 -15.48 -12.50
CA ALA A 290 6.58 -16.01 -11.39
C ALA A 290 5.07 -15.90 -11.68
N ARG A 291 4.33 -16.94 -11.28
CA ARG A 291 2.87 -16.94 -11.15
C ARG A 291 2.56 -16.82 -9.67
N THR A 292 1.73 -15.87 -9.28
CA THR A 292 1.46 -15.64 -7.85
C THR A 292 0.51 -16.69 -7.30
N GLY A 293 -0.50 -17.07 -8.10
CA GLY A 293 -1.31 -18.27 -7.89
C GLY A 293 -2.25 -18.22 -6.67
N TRP A 294 -2.48 -17.06 -6.06
CA TRP A 294 -3.17 -16.95 -4.76
C TRP A 294 -2.38 -17.61 -3.64
N ALA A 295 -1.08 -17.29 -3.56
CA ALA A 295 -0.16 -17.79 -2.55
C ALA A 295 -0.68 -17.65 -1.12
N ALA A 296 -1.37 -16.55 -0.79
CA ALA A 296 -1.99 -16.39 0.53
C ALA A 296 -2.99 -17.52 0.84
N GLU A 297 -3.96 -17.78 -0.04
CA GLU A 297 -4.96 -18.85 0.12
C GLU A 297 -4.29 -20.23 0.17
N GLN A 298 -3.33 -20.51 -0.72
CA GLN A 298 -2.66 -21.81 -0.76
C GLN A 298 -1.94 -22.13 0.56
N LEU A 299 -1.35 -21.12 1.19
CA LEU A 299 -0.61 -21.26 2.45
C LEU A 299 -1.50 -21.39 3.68
N LEU A 300 -2.82 -21.13 3.62
CA LEU A 300 -3.72 -21.30 4.77
C LEU A 300 -3.65 -22.71 5.37
N SER A 301 -3.36 -23.72 4.55
CA SER A 301 -3.17 -25.11 5.02
C SER A 301 -1.96 -25.28 5.96
N GLU A 302 -0.94 -24.42 5.88
CA GLU A 302 0.19 -24.36 6.80
C GLU A 302 -0.18 -23.67 8.14
N PHE A 303 -1.30 -22.94 8.18
CA PHE A 303 -1.75 -22.13 9.33
C PHE A 303 -3.22 -22.39 9.72
N PRO A 304 -3.56 -23.61 10.19
CA PRO A 304 -4.95 -24.00 10.48
C PRO A 304 -5.64 -23.15 11.55
N ALA A 305 -4.89 -22.39 12.36
CA ALA A 305 -5.45 -21.45 13.33
C ALA A 305 -6.21 -20.28 12.68
N PHE A 306 -6.04 -20.03 11.38
CA PHE A 306 -6.80 -19.03 10.62
C PHE A 306 -8.03 -19.60 9.90
N ALA A 307 -8.35 -20.89 10.06
CA ALA A 307 -9.58 -21.44 9.50
C ALA A 307 -10.82 -20.70 10.06
N ASP A 308 -11.83 -20.49 9.21
CA ASP A 308 -13.03 -19.74 9.55
C ASP A 308 -13.95 -20.48 10.56
N ASP A 309 -13.78 -21.79 10.68
CA ASP A 309 -14.42 -22.64 11.69
C ASP A 309 -13.59 -22.79 12.97
N ALA A 310 -12.36 -22.26 13.02
CA ALA A 310 -11.51 -22.34 14.21
C ALA A 310 -12.07 -21.48 15.35
N ARG A 311 -11.94 -22.00 16.58
CA ARG A 311 -12.22 -21.26 17.81
C ARG A 311 -11.04 -21.40 18.78
N PRO A 312 -10.52 -20.29 19.34
CA PRO A 312 -10.97 -18.93 19.09
C PRO A 312 -10.62 -18.44 17.68
N LEU A 313 -11.51 -17.66 17.07
CA LEU A 313 -11.31 -17.12 15.74
C LEU A 313 -10.15 -16.11 15.74
N LEU A 314 -9.24 -16.25 14.77
CA LEU A 314 -8.20 -15.27 14.51
C LEU A 314 -8.58 -14.38 13.33
N PHE A 315 -8.31 -13.08 13.46
CA PHE A 315 -8.36 -12.17 12.34
C PHE A 315 -7.19 -12.40 11.38
N THR A 316 -7.38 -12.16 10.09
CA THR A 316 -6.30 -12.16 9.07
C THR A 316 -5.68 -10.76 8.93
N GLY A 317 -4.56 -10.65 8.21
CA GLY A 317 -3.92 -9.36 7.90
C GLY A 317 -4.36 -8.81 6.53
N GLU A 318 -3.40 -8.22 5.81
CA GLU A 318 -3.62 -7.63 4.47
C GLU A 318 -3.79 -8.66 3.34
N MET A 319 -3.75 -9.96 3.64
CA MET A 319 -3.88 -11.03 2.66
C MET A 319 -5.15 -10.87 1.83
N ILE A 320 -5.02 -10.99 0.52
CA ILE A 320 -6.14 -10.99 -0.42
C ILE A 320 -6.39 -12.42 -0.88
N TYR A 321 -7.66 -12.82 -0.82
CA TYR A 321 -8.10 -14.17 -1.12
C TYR A 321 -9.09 -14.19 -2.29
N PRO A 322 -9.16 -15.29 -3.07
CA PRO A 322 -10.11 -15.43 -4.17
C PRO A 322 -11.56 -15.18 -3.76
N TRP A 323 -11.98 -15.65 -2.57
CA TRP A 323 -13.35 -15.50 -2.07
C TRP A 323 -13.79 -14.04 -1.99
N MET A 324 -12.87 -13.08 -1.83
CA MET A 324 -13.20 -11.67 -1.79
C MET A 324 -13.82 -11.18 -3.10
N PHE A 325 -13.38 -11.74 -4.24
CA PHE A 325 -13.91 -11.43 -5.56
C PHE A 325 -15.28 -12.08 -5.83
N ASP A 326 -15.69 -13.05 -5.01
CA ASP A 326 -17.04 -13.62 -5.01
C ASP A 326 -17.97 -12.84 -4.10
N ASP A 327 -17.51 -12.56 -2.87
CA ASP A 327 -18.37 -12.06 -1.80
C ASP A 327 -18.52 -10.54 -1.81
N ILE A 328 -17.51 -9.80 -2.26
CA ILE A 328 -17.49 -8.34 -2.15
C ILE A 328 -17.95 -7.71 -3.47
N ARG A 329 -19.09 -7.01 -3.44
CA ARG A 329 -19.72 -6.41 -4.61
C ARG A 329 -18.77 -5.58 -5.49
N ALA A 330 -17.91 -4.78 -4.88
CA ALA A 330 -16.98 -3.90 -5.60
C ALA A 330 -15.90 -4.68 -6.37
N LEU A 331 -15.57 -5.90 -5.92
CA LEU A 331 -14.52 -6.73 -6.49
C LEU A 331 -15.03 -7.73 -7.54
N ARG A 332 -16.31 -8.14 -7.48
CA ARG A 332 -16.91 -9.08 -8.45
C ARG A 332 -16.61 -8.76 -9.93
N PRO A 333 -16.68 -7.50 -10.40
CA PRO A 333 -16.35 -7.20 -11.79
C PRO A 333 -14.91 -7.49 -12.18
N PHE A 334 -13.99 -7.47 -11.22
CA PHE A 334 -12.56 -7.73 -11.43
C PHE A 334 -12.22 -9.22 -11.38
N LYS A 335 -13.14 -10.08 -10.92
CA LYS A 335 -12.87 -11.52 -10.69
C LYS A 335 -12.17 -12.20 -11.87
N PRO A 336 -12.69 -12.14 -13.12
CA PRO A 336 -12.06 -12.86 -14.23
C PRO A 336 -10.63 -12.36 -14.52
N ALA A 337 -10.42 -11.04 -14.40
CA ALA A 337 -9.12 -10.42 -14.64
C ALA A 337 -8.10 -10.75 -13.54
N ALA A 338 -8.53 -10.72 -12.27
CA ALA A 338 -7.67 -11.03 -11.14
C ALA A 338 -7.27 -12.51 -11.12
N GLU A 339 -8.20 -13.42 -11.44
CA GLU A 339 -7.91 -14.86 -11.58
C GLU A 339 -6.94 -15.14 -12.72
N ALA A 340 -7.13 -14.50 -13.88
CA ALA A 340 -6.21 -14.62 -15.00
C ALA A 340 -4.81 -14.04 -14.67
N LEU A 341 -4.75 -12.87 -14.00
CA LEU A 341 -3.49 -12.28 -13.55
C LEU A 341 -2.75 -13.18 -12.57
N ALA A 342 -3.44 -13.76 -11.58
CA ALA A 342 -2.83 -14.66 -10.60
C ALA A 342 -2.18 -15.88 -11.25
N GLN A 343 -2.75 -16.36 -12.37
CA GLN A 343 -2.20 -17.47 -13.13
C GLN A 343 -1.16 -17.03 -14.15
N ARG A 344 -0.99 -15.75 -14.47
CA ARG A 344 -0.10 -15.29 -15.53
C ARG A 344 1.38 -15.27 -15.09
N PRO A 345 2.33 -15.70 -15.95
CA PRO A 345 3.74 -15.40 -15.73
C PRO A 345 4.00 -13.90 -15.78
N LEU A 346 4.53 -13.32 -14.71
CA LEU A 346 4.92 -11.91 -14.66
C LEU A 346 6.41 -11.78 -15.00
N ASP A 347 6.71 -11.62 -16.28
CA ASP A 347 8.10 -11.64 -16.78
C ASP A 347 8.88 -10.36 -16.45
N ALA A 348 8.23 -9.19 -16.53
CA ALA A 348 8.89 -7.90 -16.32
C ALA A 348 9.49 -7.79 -14.90
N PRO A 349 10.81 -7.55 -14.77
CA PRO A 349 11.48 -7.47 -13.48
C PRO A 349 11.05 -6.22 -12.71
N LEU A 350 10.65 -6.39 -11.45
CA LEU A 350 10.34 -5.26 -10.57
C LEU A 350 11.63 -4.63 -10.06
N TYR A 351 12.63 -5.48 -9.78
CA TYR A 351 13.92 -5.08 -9.21
C TYR A 351 15.09 -5.61 -10.05
N ASP A 352 16.09 -4.76 -10.27
CA ASP A 352 17.39 -5.13 -10.84
C ASP A 352 18.38 -5.26 -9.68
N HIS A 353 18.69 -6.49 -9.28
CA HIS A 353 19.54 -6.76 -8.12
C HIS A 353 20.97 -6.23 -8.26
N ALA A 354 21.52 -6.22 -9.48
CA ALA A 354 22.88 -5.75 -9.70
C ALA A 354 22.93 -4.22 -9.55
N ARG A 355 21.98 -3.51 -10.18
CA ARG A 355 21.89 -2.04 -10.04
C ARG A 355 21.54 -1.61 -8.62
N LEU A 356 20.70 -2.36 -7.92
CA LEU A 356 20.41 -2.10 -6.51
C LEU A 356 21.65 -2.26 -5.63
N ALA A 357 22.44 -3.32 -5.82
CA ALA A 357 23.66 -3.52 -5.04
C ALA A 357 24.71 -2.42 -5.27
N GLU A 358 24.78 -1.89 -6.49
CA GLU A 358 25.68 -0.80 -6.87
C GLU A 358 25.07 0.60 -6.69
N ASN A 359 23.89 0.70 -6.03
CA ASN A 359 23.19 1.96 -5.88
C ASN A 359 24.03 3.02 -5.13
N ALA A 360 24.21 4.18 -5.77
CA ALA A 360 24.88 5.34 -5.20
C ALA A 360 23.89 6.42 -4.70
N VAL A 361 22.60 6.34 -5.03
CA VAL A 361 21.59 7.32 -4.58
C VAL A 361 21.35 7.13 -3.08
N PRO A 362 21.46 8.18 -2.23
CA PRO A 362 21.19 8.05 -0.81
C PRO A 362 19.76 7.60 -0.52
N VAL A 363 19.61 6.60 0.35
CA VAL A 363 18.31 6.13 0.84
C VAL A 363 18.27 6.19 2.36
N TRP A 364 17.33 6.94 2.92
CA TRP A 364 17.05 6.99 4.35
C TRP A 364 15.73 6.29 4.63
N ALA A 365 15.79 5.19 5.37
CA ALA A 365 14.67 4.28 5.55
C ALA A 365 14.28 4.15 7.04
N ALA A 366 13.01 4.36 7.35
CA ALA A 366 12.42 3.95 8.61
C ALA A 366 11.87 2.52 8.48
N VAL A 367 12.39 1.60 9.30
CA VAL A 367 11.91 0.23 9.43
C VAL A 367 11.22 0.10 10.78
N TYR A 368 9.96 -0.32 10.78
CA TYR A 368 9.21 -0.53 12.01
C TYR A 368 9.41 -1.98 12.48
N ALA A 369 9.90 -2.14 13.71
CA ALA A 369 10.30 -3.44 14.24
C ALA A 369 9.12 -4.42 14.30
N ASP A 370 7.93 -3.92 14.63
CA ASP A 370 6.70 -4.69 14.82
C ASP A 370 5.73 -4.63 13.63
N ASP A 371 6.19 -4.16 12.46
CA ASP A 371 5.37 -4.06 11.25
C ASP A 371 4.73 -5.39 10.88
N MET A 372 3.41 -5.42 10.81
CA MET A 372 2.64 -6.64 10.51
C MET A 372 2.68 -7.00 9.02
N TYR A 373 2.82 -6.01 8.14
CA TYR A 373 2.65 -6.14 6.69
C TYR A 373 3.99 -6.33 6.00
N VAL A 374 4.97 -5.48 6.32
CA VAL A 374 6.30 -5.52 5.70
C VAL A 374 7.28 -6.15 6.67
N ASP A 375 7.74 -7.37 6.36
CA ASP A 375 8.55 -8.12 7.30
C ASP A 375 9.89 -7.43 7.62
N MET A 376 10.24 -7.29 8.91
CA MET A 376 11.47 -6.63 9.36
C MET A 376 12.70 -7.41 8.90
N SER A 377 12.67 -8.74 8.95
CA SER A 377 13.83 -9.53 8.55
C SER A 377 14.11 -9.40 7.05
N LEU A 378 13.04 -9.44 6.24
CA LEU A 378 13.14 -9.17 4.81
C LEU A 378 13.56 -7.72 4.52
N SER A 379 13.03 -6.74 5.24
CA SER A 379 13.42 -5.32 5.14
C SER A 379 14.91 -5.11 5.41
N MET A 380 15.41 -5.71 6.49
CA MET A 380 16.82 -5.62 6.86
C MET A 380 17.73 -6.39 5.92
N GLN A 381 17.24 -7.47 5.27
CA GLN A 381 17.98 -8.11 4.20
C GLN A 381 18.10 -7.18 2.98
N THR A 382 17.00 -6.57 2.55
CA THR A 382 17.01 -5.59 1.46
C THR A 382 17.93 -4.41 1.76
N ALA A 383 17.92 -3.88 2.98
CA ALA A 383 18.82 -2.80 3.38
C ALA A 383 20.31 -3.16 3.27
N ARG A 384 20.68 -4.45 3.36
CA ARG A 384 22.06 -4.92 3.15
C ARG A 384 22.37 -5.17 1.68
N ASP A 385 21.36 -5.58 0.91
CA ASP A 385 21.50 -5.90 -0.51
C ASP A 385 21.50 -4.67 -1.41
N VAL A 386 21.00 -3.53 -0.93
CA VAL A 386 20.91 -2.26 -1.68
C VAL A 386 22.02 -1.31 -1.21
N GLY A 387 22.76 -0.75 -2.16
CA GLY A 387 23.80 0.25 -1.90
C GLY A 387 23.24 1.55 -1.32
N ASN A 388 24.05 2.23 -0.50
CA ASN A 388 23.77 3.56 0.08
C ASN A 388 22.44 3.66 0.86
N VAL A 389 22.03 2.59 1.55
CA VAL A 389 20.88 2.60 2.47
C VAL A 389 21.29 2.86 3.90
N ARG A 390 20.57 3.75 4.58
CA ARG A 390 20.67 4.04 6.01
C ARG A 390 19.35 3.74 6.67
N VAL A 391 19.38 2.90 7.70
CA VAL A 391 18.17 2.44 8.38
C VAL A 391 18.06 3.08 9.76
N TRP A 392 16.89 3.64 10.05
CA TRP A 392 16.39 3.84 11.40
C TRP A 392 15.40 2.71 11.72
N LEU A 393 15.87 1.76 12.54
CA LEU A 393 15.01 0.70 13.08
C LEU A 393 14.38 1.20 14.38
N THR A 394 13.05 1.15 14.46
CA THR A 394 12.30 1.67 15.62
C THR A 394 11.07 0.83 15.92
N ASN A 395 10.68 0.78 17.19
CA ASN A 395 9.41 0.22 17.66
C ASN A 395 8.49 1.30 18.25
N GLU A 396 8.78 2.59 18.04
CA GLU A 396 7.93 3.71 18.49
C GLU A 396 6.61 3.79 17.69
N TYR A 397 6.57 3.20 16.50
CA TYR A 397 5.45 3.27 15.58
C TYR A 397 5.12 1.91 14.97
N GLU A 398 3.91 1.82 14.42
CA GLU A 398 3.48 0.75 13.52
C GLU A 398 3.58 1.20 12.06
N HIS A 399 3.09 0.39 11.12
CA HIS A 399 3.23 0.59 9.67
C HIS A 399 2.79 1.97 9.17
N ASN A 400 1.78 2.57 9.83
CA ASN A 400 1.25 3.89 9.48
C ASN A 400 2.03 5.07 10.12
N GLY A 401 3.22 4.85 10.70
CA GLY A 401 3.99 5.87 11.43
C GLY A 401 4.15 7.21 10.71
N LEU A 402 4.45 7.20 9.40
CA LEU A 402 4.55 8.42 8.59
C LEU A 402 3.22 9.20 8.53
N ARG A 403 2.09 8.49 8.41
CA ARG A 403 0.75 9.12 8.40
C ARG A 403 0.36 9.62 9.78
N HIS A 404 0.76 8.88 10.82
CA HIS A 404 0.45 9.19 12.22
C HIS A 404 1.16 10.46 12.70
N THR A 405 2.41 10.68 12.30
CA THR A 405 3.18 11.86 12.76
C THR A 405 4.20 12.38 11.75
N GLY A 406 4.42 13.70 11.75
CA GLY A 406 5.49 14.34 10.99
C GLY A 406 6.90 14.00 11.51
N ARG A 407 7.02 13.51 12.76
CA ARG A 407 8.31 13.20 13.40
C ARG A 407 9.12 12.16 12.64
N VAL A 408 8.45 11.24 11.93
CA VAL A 408 9.15 10.24 11.12
C VAL A 408 9.94 10.92 10.00
N LEU A 409 9.31 11.84 9.26
CA LEU A 409 10.01 12.57 8.19
C LEU A 409 11.04 13.55 8.74
N GLU A 410 10.78 14.21 9.88
CA GLU A 410 11.77 15.06 10.55
C GLU A 410 13.03 14.28 10.94
N HIS A 411 12.88 13.04 11.40
CA HIS A 411 14.01 12.18 11.71
C HIS A 411 14.81 11.81 10.46
N LEU A 412 14.13 11.41 9.37
CA LEU A 412 14.80 11.09 8.10
C LEU A 412 15.56 12.29 7.52
N PHE A 413 14.98 13.49 7.60
CA PHE A 413 15.64 14.74 7.25
C PHE A 413 16.85 15.05 8.13
N ALA A 414 16.79 14.76 9.44
CA ALA A 414 17.95 14.90 10.30
C ALA A 414 19.07 13.90 9.96
N MET A 415 18.72 12.68 9.51
CA MET A 415 19.69 11.71 9.00
C MET A 415 20.36 12.19 7.71
N GLU A 416 19.62 12.86 6.82
CA GLU A 416 20.18 13.57 5.66
C GLU A 416 21.15 14.68 6.10
N ASP A 417 20.69 15.62 6.94
CA ASP A 417 21.48 16.79 7.36
C ASP A 417 22.78 16.42 8.09
N SER A 418 22.76 15.32 8.85
CA SER A 418 23.95 14.82 9.58
C SER A 418 25.12 14.47 8.65
N LEU A 419 24.89 14.42 7.33
CA LEU A 419 25.87 14.04 6.31
C LEU A 419 26.41 15.20 5.52
N ASP A 420 25.65 16.29 5.38
CA ASP A 420 26.17 17.53 4.79
C ASP A 420 27.28 18.16 5.67
N GLY A 421 27.37 17.77 6.95
CA GLY A 421 28.48 18.11 7.85
C GLY A 421 29.70 17.17 7.79
N HIS A 422 29.61 16.06 7.06
CA HIS A 422 30.68 15.08 6.90
C HIS A 422 30.88 14.75 5.42
N ALA A 423 31.66 15.58 4.73
CA ALA A 423 32.44 15.11 3.59
C ALA A 423 33.20 13.85 4.06
N TYR A 424 32.76 12.68 3.62
CA TYR A 424 33.48 11.45 3.92
C TYR A 424 34.81 11.51 3.17
N LEU A 425 35.84 11.69 3.98
CA LEU A 425 37.26 11.64 3.64
C LEU A 425 37.59 10.35 2.87
N GLY A 426 38.33 10.52 1.78
CA GLY A 426 39.35 9.56 1.32
C GLY A 426 38.88 8.49 0.36
#